data_AF-S4P1A7-F1
#
_entry.id   AF-S4P1A7-F1
#
_cell.length_a   1.000
_cell.length_b   1.000
_cell.length_c   1.000
_cell.angle_alpha   90.00
_cell.angle_beta   90.00
_cell.angle_gamma   90.00
#
_symmetry.space_group_name_H-M   'P 1'
#
loop_
_entity.id
_entity.type
_entity.pdbx_description
1 polymer ?
#
loop_
_entity_poly.entity_id
_entity_poly.type
_entity_poly.pdbx_seq_one_letter_code
_entity_poly.pdbx_strand_id
1 'polypeptide(L)'
;YFVIFAALIASLVGIIVYYITYYKVSQQSDDFWNEAEPFRKSSKPSPDLRLPSIITPSFYRLKIKADLETSTFTGDVLITIRASKKTTEIILHSK
;
A
#
# COMPACT_ATOMS: atom_id res chain seq x y z
N TYR A 1 13.09 14.67 54.33
CA TYR A 1 13.17 15.75 53.32
C TYR A 1 13.68 15.27 51.96
N PHE A 2 14.88 14.67 51.87
CA PHE A 2 15.46 14.21 50.58
C PHE A 2 14.53 13.33 49.72
N VAL A 3 13.87 12.33 50.33
CA VAL A 3 12.97 11.40 49.62
C VAL A 3 11.74 12.10 49.04
N ILE A 4 11.18 13.08 49.76
CA ILE A 4 10.01 13.85 49.32
C ILE A 4 10.39 14.74 48.13
N PHE A 5 11.56 15.39 48.18
CA PHE A 5 12.09 16.18 47.06
C PHE A 5 12.35 15.31 45.81
N ALA A 6 12.91 14.11 45.99
CA ALA A 6 13.14 13.19 44.87
C ALA A 6 11.83 12.74 44.20
N ALA A 7 10.79 12.46 44.99
CA ALA A 7 9.47 12.07 44.47
C ALA A 7 8.80 13.20 43.67
N LEU A 8 8.93 14.46 44.12
CA LEU A 8 8.40 15.63 43.39
C LEU A 8 9.11 15.84 42.05
N ILE A 9 10.43 15.68 42.00
CA ILE A 9 11.21 15.80 40.75
C ILE A 9 10.81 14.70 39.77
N ALA A 10 10.69 13.45 40.23
CA ALA A 10 10.28 12.33 39.37
C ALA A 10 8.88 12.54 38.78
N SER A 11 7.93 13.03 39.58
CA SER A 11 6.58 13.36 39.12
C SER A 11 6.59 14.49 38.07
N LEU A 12 7.37 15.55 38.30
CA LEU A 12 7.52 16.66 37.36
C LEU A 12 8.10 16.20 36.01
N VAL A 13 9.17 15.39 36.04
CA VAL A 13 9.79 14.84 34.83
C VAL A 13 8.81 13.95 34.06
N GLY A 14 8.04 13.11 34.77
CA GLY A 14 7.02 12.26 34.14
C GLY A 14 5.94 13.06 33.43
N ILE A 15 5.46 14.14 34.05
CA ILE A 15 4.47 15.05 33.45
C ILE A 15 5.04 15.71 32.19
N ILE A 16 6.27 16.22 32.25
CA ILE A 16 6.92 16.87 31.10
C ILE A 16 7.10 15.87 29.94
N VAL A 17 7.59 14.66 30.21
CA VAL A 17 7.76 13.62 29.18
C VAL A 17 6.42 13.22 28.58
N TYR A 18 5.37 13.09 29.39
CA TYR A 18 4.01 12.81 28.90
C TYR A 18 3.53 13.89 27.93
N TYR A 19 3.67 15.17 28.27
CA TYR A 19 3.25 16.27 27.41
C TYR A 19 4.09 16.39 26.13
N ILE A 20 5.41 16.17 26.19
CA ILE A 20 6.27 16.16 24.98
C ILE A 20 5.88 15.00 24.06
N THR A 21 5.62 13.82 24.63
CA THR A 21 5.23 12.63 23.86
C THR A 21 3.86 12.82 23.22
N TYR A 22 2.89 13.34 23.98
CA TYR A 22 1.57 13.67 23.47
C TYR A 22 1.63 14.72 22.35
N TYR A 23 2.43 15.78 22.54
CA TYR A 23 2.60 16.82 21.53
C TYR A 23 3.24 16.26 20.25
N LYS A 24 4.31 15.44 20.37
CA LYS A 24 4.92 14.76 19.22
C LYS A 24 3.96 13.83 18.49
N VAL A 25 3.16 13.03 19.21
CA VAL A 25 2.17 12.13 18.62
C VAL A 25 1.04 12.91 17.94
N SER A 26 0.60 14.03 18.51
CA SER A 26 -0.39 14.91 17.87
C SER A 26 0.15 15.64 16.62
N GLN A 27 1.48 15.76 16.52
CA GLN A 27 2.17 16.30 15.35
C GLN A 27 2.52 15.23 14.30
N GLN A 28 2.11 13.97 14.48
CA GLN A 28 2.14 13.02 13.38
C GLN A 28 1.07 13.46 12.38
N SER A 29 1.49 14.30 11.44
CA SER A 29 0.61 14.91 10.46
C SER A 29 0.01 13.82 9.57
N ASP A 30 -1.21 14.08 9.11
CA ASP A 30 -1.90 13.28 8.09
C ASP A 30 -1.05 13.09 6.81
N ASP A 31 0.05 13.84 6.69
CA ASP A 31 1.07 13.73 5.64
C ASP A 31 1.72 12.34 5.55
N PHE A 32 1.73 11.54 6.63
CA PHE A 32 2.25 10.16 6.58
C PHE A 32 1.51 9.30 5.53
N TRP A 33 0.21 9.52 5.34
CA TRP A 33 -0.59 8.82 4.32
C TRP A 33 -0.66 9.57 2.99
N ASN A 34 -0.24 10.84 2.95
CA ASN A 34 -0.28 11.69 1.75
C ASN A 34 1.07 11.80 1.02
N GLU A 35 2.11 11.13 1.51
CA GLU A 35 3.41 11.00 0.84
C GLU A 35 3.36 9.95 -0.29
N ALA A 36 2.31 9.98 -1.10
CA ALA A 36 2.39 9.45 -2.44
C ALA A 36 3.25 10.44 -3.23
N GLU A 37 4.45 10.02 -3.65
CA GLU A 37 5.24 10.78 -4.62
C GLU A 37 4.29 11.27 -5.72
N PRO A 38 4.27 12.58 -6.05
CA PRO A 38 3.44 13.04 -7.15
C PRO A 38 3.89 12.26 -8.38
N PHE A 39 2.99 11.44 -8.96
CA PHE A 39 3.29 10.62 -10.11
C PHE A 39 4.11 11.47 -11.07
N ARG A 40 5.40 11.12 -11.22
CA ARG A 40 6.36 11.85 -12.02
C ARG A 40 5.62 12.22 -13.31
N LYS A 41 5.44 13.51 -13.60
CA LYS A 41 4.88 13.98 -14.87
C LYS A 41 5.90 13.63 -15.96
N SER A 42 6.11 12.34 -16.23
CA SER A 42 6.92 11.90 -17.34
C SER A 42 6.12 12.25 -18.58
N SER A 43 6.81 12.92 -19.51
CA SER A 43 6.44 13.08 -20.91
C SER A 43 5.44 12.01 -21.35
N LYS A 44 4.25 12.45 -21.77
CA LYS A 44 3.25 11.74 -22.58
C LYS A 44 3.16 10.21 -22.31
N PRO A 45 2.09 9.68 -21.68
CA PRO A 45 2.01 8.26 -21.34
C PRO A 45 2.37 7.41 -22.56
N SER A 46 3.32 6.46 -22.39
CA SER A 46 3.74 5.58 -23.49
C SER A 46 2.49 5.00 -24.14
N PRO A 47 2.25 5.22 -25.45
CA PRO A 47 1.04 4.78 -26.12
C PRO A 47 0.82 3.26 -26.01
N ASP A 48 1.91 2.51 -25.83
CA ASP A 48 1.92 1.04 -25.77
C ASP A 48 1.65 0.44 -24.39
N LEU A 49 1.40 1.24 -23.34
CA LEU A 49 1.01 0.68 -22.03
C LEU A 49 -0.45 0.19 -22.04
N ARG A 50 -1.28 0.72 -22.93
CA ARG A 50 -2.70 0.39 -22.98
C ARG A 50 -2.90 -0.94 -23.71
N LEU A 51 -3.65 -1.85 -23.08
CA LEU A 51 -4.06 -3.08 -23.73
C LEU A 51 -5.00 -2.80 -24.91
N PRO A 52 -5.02 -3.69 -25.93
CA PRO A 52 -5.99 -3.60 -27.01
C PRO A 52 -7.43 -3.66 -26.49
N SER A 53 -8.30 -2.79 -27.00
CA SER A 53 -9.73 -2.77 -26.63
C SER A 53 -10.57 -3.88 -27.25
N ILE A 54 -9.95 -4.76 -28.05
CA ILE A 54 -10.65 -5.81 -28.80
C ILE A 54 -11.11 -6.94 -27.88
N ILE A 55 -10.35 -7.23 -26.82
CA ILE A 55 -10.63 -8.30 -25.87
C ILE A 55 -11.07 -7.66 -24.57
N THR A 56 -12.25 -8.06 -24.08
CA THR A 56 -12.78 -7.59 -22.80
C THR A 56 -13.00 -8.78 -21.89
N PRO A 57 -12.39 -8.81 -20.70
CA PRO A 57 -12.66 -9.86 -19.73
C PRO A 57 -14.08 -9.69 -19.17
N SER A 58 -14.75 -10.81 -18.95
CA SER A 58 -16.12 -10.86 -18.41
C SER A 58 -16.19 -11.52 -17.03
N PHE A 59 -15.27 -12.44 -16.74
CA PHE A 59 -15.21 -13.12 -15.45
C PHE A 59 -13.80 -13.60 -15.14
N TYR A 60 -13.42 -13.54 -13.87
CA TYR A 60 -12.15 -14.04 -13.36
C TYR A 60 -12.42 -15.07 -12.27
N ARG A 61 -11.71 -16.20 -12.33
CA ARG A 61 -11.63 -17.16 -11.24
C ARG A 61 -10.17 -17.27 -10.83
N LEU A 62 -9.89 -16.87 -9.60
CA LEU A 62 -8.57 -16.90 -8.99
C LEU A 62 -8.55 -18.02 -7.96
N LYS A 63 -7.54 -18.88 -8.03
CA LYS A 63 -7.26 -19.88 -7.01
C LYS A 63 -5.84 -19.64 -6.52
N ILE A 64 -5.69 -19.18 -5.29
CA ILE A 64 -4.39 -18.83 -4.71
C ILE A 64 -4.15 -19.71 -3.49
N LYS A 65 -2.93 -20.24 -3.37
CA LYS A 65 -2.43 -20.97 -2.22
C LYS A 65 -1.19 -20.24 -1.71
N ALA A 66 -1.34 -19.58 -0.57
CA ALA A 66 -0.22 -18.96 0.14
C ALA A 66 0.46 -20.00 1.04
N ASP A 67 1.79 -19.92 1.11
CA ASP A 67 2.64 -20.60 2.07
C ASP A 67 3.24 -19.55 3.00
N LEU A 68 2.81 -19.56 4.26
CA LEU A 68 3.20 -18.56 5.25
C LEU A 68 4.58 -18.83 5.84
N GLU A 69 5.05 -20.07 5.83
CA GLU A 69 6.38 -20.43 6.35
C GLU A 69 7.48 -19.91 5.42
N THR A 70 7.24 -20.03 4.11
CA THR A 70 8.18 -19.56 3.08
C THR A 70 7.87 -18.15 2.58
N SER A 71 6.75 -17.56 2.99
CA SER A 71 6.23 -16.29 2.47
C SER A 71 6.08 -16.29 0.94
N THR A 72 5.69 -17.42 0.36
CA THR A 72 5.46 -17.58 -1.08
C THR A 72 4.00 -17.85 -1.38
N PHE A 73 3.61 -17.76 -2.66
CA PHE A 73 2.28 -18.18 -3.09
C PHE A 73 2.35 -18.85 -4.46
N THR A 74 1.38 -19.71 -4.70
CA THR A 74 1.14 -20.36 -5.99
C THR A 74 -0.34 -20.21 -6.33
N GLY A 75 -0.70 -20.38 -7.60
CA GLY A 75 -2.10 -20.29 -7.97
C GLY A 75 -2.39 -20.43 -9.44
N ASP A 76 -3.68 -20.55 -9.72
CA ASP A 76 -4.25 -20.65 -11.06
C ASP A 76 -5.16 -19.46 -11.31
N VAL A 77 -5.09 -18.91 -12.52
CA VAL A 77 -5.93 -17.82 -12.97
C VAL A 77 -6.68 -18.26 -14.22
N LEU A 78 -8.00 -18.33 -14.13
CA LEU A 78 -8.88 -18.59 -15.26
C LEU A 78 -9.62 -17.30 -15.61
N ILE A 79 -9.48 -16.86 -16.86
CA ILE A 79 -10.08 -15.62 -17.37
C ILE A 79 -11.07 -15.96 -18.47
N THR A 80 -12.35 -15.62 -18.29
CA THR A 80 -13.35 -15.69 -19.35
C THR A 80 -13.37 -14.39 -20.13
N ILE A 81 -12.96 -14.44 -21.39
CA ILE A 81 -12.86 -13.26 -22.25
C ILE A 81 -13.94 -13.23 -23.33
N ARG A 82 -14.26 -12.02 -23.79
CA ARG A 82 -15.09 -11.77 -24.98
C ARG A 82 -14.26 -10.99 -25.99
N ALA A 83 -14.16 -11.50 -27.21
CA ALA A 83 -13.49 -10.81 -28.31
C ALA A 83 -14.52 -10.12 -29.19
N SER A 84 -14.42 -8.80 -29.33
CA SER A 84 -15.30 -8.01 -30.20
C SER A 84 -14.98 -8.13 -31.69
N LYS A 85 -13.76 -8.56 -32.02
CA LYS A 85 -13.27 -8.85 -33.37
C LYS A 85 -12.47 -10.14 -33.36
N LYS A 86 -12.36 -10.80 -34.53
CA LYS A 86 -11.48 -11.95 -34.70
C LYS A 86 -10.04 -11.53 -34.40
N THR A 87 -9.38 -12.25 -33.50
CA THR A 87 -7.99 -12.05 -33.10
C THR A 87 -7.33 -13.40 -32.89
N THR A 88 -6.03 -13.48 -33.15
CA THR A 88 -5.20 -14.68 -32.94
C THR A 88 -4.35 -14.59 -31.68
N GLU A 89 -4.28 -13.41 -31.07
CA GLU A 89 -3.44 -13.12 -29.91
C GLU A 89 -4.25 -12.49 -28.79
N ILE A 90 -3.83 -12.78 -27.55
CA ILE A 90 -4.39 -12.24 -26.32
C ILE A 90 -3.25 -11.56 -25.57
N ILE A 91 -3.34 -10.23 -25.43
CA ILE A 91 -2.36 -9.42 -24.71
C ILE A 91 -2.91 -9.10 -23.32
N LEU A 92 -2.12 -9.38 -22.28
CA LEU A 92 -2.47 -9.14 -20.87
C LEU A 92 -1.25 -8.65 -20.09
N HIS A 93 -1.48 -8.10 -18.90
CA HIS A 93 -0.40 -7.67 -18.02
C HIS A 93 0.13 -8.83 -17.16
N SER A 94 1.45 -8.91 -17.05
CA SER A 94 2.17 -9.76 -16.10
C SER A 94 3.46 -9.03 -15.69
N LYS A 95 3.90 -9.18 -14.44
CA LYS A 95 5.14 -8.61 -13.92
C LYS A 95 5.99 -9.68 -13.27
#